data_AF-A0A3D0I2W7-F1
#
_entry.id   AF-A0A3D0I2W7-F1
#
_cell.length_a   1.000
_cell.length_b   1.000
_cell.length_c   1.000
_cell.angle_alpha   90.00
_cell.angle_beta   90.00
_cell.angle_gamma   90.00
#
_symmetry.space_group_name_H-M   'P 1'
#
loop_
_entity.id
_entity.type
_entity.pdbx_description
1 polymer ?
#
loop_
_entity_poly.entity_id
_entity_poly.type
_entity_poly.pdbx_seq_one_letter_code
_entity_poly.pdbx_strand_id
1 'polypeptide(L)'
;MGFESWQAFYESDAQGLYGVIALPLAFLVYLALRGRSAGPGLCAADASFVRRYGIAFAFLTVLDPLATGPLVRVLGGAGTKADLVLSCFFVLLGDFRVFWLLFRLSGPRVGRAAAVEAAGWTLLVPAAALSLHAGLGAAYPRLPENTLWLVYELCFTVLALVLRAYLLRARMGSASPALRRFVRAVAGYAALYYALWAISDTLILVFGLDAGWALRAVPNQLYYAWYVPLVWFGFFSPAFRGLRSPGKVGSP
;
A
#
# COMPACT_ATOMS: atom_id res chain seq x y z
N MET A 1 -6.44 30.79 -0.68
CA MET A 1 -7.73 30.16 -0.35
C MET A 1 -7.48 29.28 0.87
N GLY A 2 -8.19 29.53 1.97
CA GLY A 2 -8.14 28.68 3.17
C GLY A 2 -9.34 27.74 3.17
N PHE A 3 -9.20 26.58 3.80
CA PHE A 3 -10.30 25.66 4.08
C PHE A 3 -10.89 26.00 5.45
N GLU A 4 -12.21 25.82 5.61
CA GLU A 4 -12.90 26.11 6.87
C GLU A 4 -12.59 25.09 7.98
N SER A 5 -12.22 23.86 7.59
CA SER A 5 -11.82 22.76 8.47
C SER A 5 -10.86 21.80 7.77
N TRP A 6 -10.25 20.90 8.53
CA TRP A 6 -9.44 19.82 7.96
C TRP A 6 -10.30 18.80 7.21
N GLN A 7 -11.54 18.58 7.64
CA GLN A 7 -12.49 17.80 6.86
C GLN A 7 -12.72 18.40 5.47
N ALA A 8 -12.99 19.71 5.38
CA ALA A 8 -13.21 20.39 4.11
C ALA A 8 -11.96 20.34 3.21
N PHE A 9 -10.77 20.43 3.81
CA PHE A 9 -9.52 20.19 3.08
C PHE A 9 -9.43 18.75 2.56
N TYR A 10 -9.69 17.76 3.41
CA TYR A 10 -9.59 16.34 3.08
C TYR A 10 -10.56 15.92 1.97
N GLU A 11 -11.79 16.42 2.00
CA GLU A 11 -12.82 16.13 0.99
C GLU A 11 -12.62 16.90 -0.33
N SER A 12 -11.70 17.86 -0.37
CA SER A 12 -11.43 18.66 -1.57
C SER A 12 -10.58 17.92 -2.61
N ASP A 13 -10.71 18.33 -3.88
CA ASP A 13 -9.84 17.84 -4.95
C ASP A 13 -8.35 18.17 -4.70
N ALA A 14 -8.03 19.17 -3.87
CA ALA A 14 -6.65 19.49 -3.50
C ALA A 14 -5.97 18.32 -2.79
N GLN A 15 -6.67 17.66 -1.86
CA GLN A 15 -6.18 16.47 -1.18
C GLN A 15 -6.47 15.20 -1.99
N GLY A 16 -7.73 15.01 -2.39
CA GLY A 16 -8.23 13.74 -2.92
C GLY A 16 -7.77 13.41 -4.35
N LEU A 17 -7.40 14.44 -5.14
CA LEU A 17 -6.93 14.27 -6.50
C LEU A 17 -5.50 14.78 -6.67
N TYR A 18 -5.30 16.10 -6.56
CA TYR A 18 -4.01 16.71 -6.91
C TYR A 18 -2.89 16.27 -5.96
N GLY A 19 -3.20 16.20 -4.66
CA GLY A 19 -2.25 15.80 -3.64
C GLY A 19 -1.72 14.38 -3.83
N VAL A 20 -2.51 13.47 -4.42
CA VAL A 20 -2.13 12.05 -4.53
C VAL A 20 -1.59 11.67 -5.91
N ILE A 21 -1.89 12.42 -6.98
CA ILE A 21 -1.42 12.09 -8.35
C ILE A 21 -0.07 12.72 -8.73
N ALA A 22 0.31 13.85 -8.12
CA ALA A 22 1.47 14.62 -8.58
C ALA A 22 2.77 13.82 -8.54
N LEU A 23 3.05 13.14 -7.42
CA LEU A 23 4.26 12.35 -7.26
C LEU A 23 4.27 11.06 -8.11
N PRO A 24 3.18 10.26 -8.20
CA PRO A 24 3.11 9.13 -9.13
C PRO A 24 3.33 9.53 -10.59
N LEU A 25 2.78 10.67 -11.03
CA LEU A 25 3.03 11.20 -12.38
C LEU A 25 4.51 11.59 -12.58
N ALA A 26 5.08 12.34 -11.63
CA ALA A 26 6.50 12.67 -11.66
C ALA A 26 7.40 11.41 -11.68
N PHE A 27 7.00 10.38 -10.94
CA PHE A 27 7.69 9.10 -10.92
C PHE A 27 7.58 8.36 -12.26
N LEU A 28 6.42 8.37 -12.94
CA LEU A 28 6.27 7.81 -14.29
C LEU A 28 7.14 8.55 -15.32
N VAL A 29 7.20 9.88 -15.27
CA VAL A 29 8.10 10.69 -16.10
C VAL A 29 9.56 10.31 -15.83
N TYR A 30 9.93 10.19 -14.57
CA TYR A 30 11.25 9.73 -14.17
C TYR A 30 11.59 8.34 -14.75
N LEU A 31 10.66 7.39 -14.71
CA LEU A 31 10.84 6.06 -15.29
C LEU A 31 11.00 6.10 -16.82
N ALA A 32 10.23 6.95 -17.50
CA ALA A 32 10.33 7.15 -18.93
C ALA A 32 11.71 7.71 -19.33
N LEU A 33 12.19 8.74 -18.62
CA LEU A 33 13.50 9.36 -18.85
C LEU A 33 14.67 8.42 -18.54
N ARG A 34 14.55 7.57 -17.52
CA ARG A 34 15.61 6.64 -17.12
C ARG A 34 15.70 5.41 -18.02
N GLY A 35 14.63 5.04 -18.72
CA GLY A 35 14.56 3.86 -19.58
C GLY A 35 14.89 2.55 -18.84
N ARG A 36 15.64 1.65 -19.49
CA ARG A 36 16.00 0.33 -18.93
C ARG A 36 17.21 0.37 -17.98
N SER A 37 17.78 1.53 -17.67
CA SER A 37 19.12 1.65 -17.08
C SER A 37 19.26 1.41 -15.57
N ALA A 38 18.20 1.05 -14.82
CA ALA A 38 18.40 0.68 -13.41
C ALA A 38 19.34 -0.55 -13.28
N GLY A 39 20.22 -0.56 -12.29
CA GLY A 39 21.15 -1.69 -12.12
C GLY A 39 20.44 -3.01 -11.81
N PRO A 40 21.18 -4.07 -11.44
CA PRO A 40 20.59 -5.38 -11.08
C PRO A 40 19.75 -5.36 -9.79
N GLY A 41 19.65 -4.22 -9.11
CA GLY A 41 18.89 -4.08 -7.86
C GLY A 41 19.52 -4.85 -6.70
N LEU A 42 18.67 -5.40 -5.82
CA LEU A 42 19.08 -6.33 -4.75
C LEU A 42 19.17 -7.78 -5.21
N CYS A 43 18.45 -8.12 -6.28
CA CYS A 43 18.39 -9.45 -6.88
C CYS A 43 18.16 -9.30 -8.39
N ALA A 44 19.11 -9.78 -9.19
CA ALA A 44 19.03 -9.66 -10.66
C ALA A 44 17.80 -10.39 -11.22
N ALA A 45 17.43 -11.55 -10.65
CA ALA A 45 16.29 -12.35 -11.09
C ALA A 45 14.94 -11.62 -10.91
N ASP A 46 14.85 -10.70 -9.94
CA ASP A 46 13.62 -9.97 -9.63
C ASP A 46 13.60 -8.53 -10.19
N ALA A 47 14.71 -8.04 -10.73
CA ALA A 47 14.80 -6.67 -11.25
C ALA A 47 13.77 -6.39 -12.35
N SER A 48 13.54 -7.35 -13.26
CA SER A 48 12.54 -7.19 -14.33
C SER A 48 11.10 -7.18 -13.79
N PHE A 49 10.85 -7.87 -12.67
CA PHE A 49 9.56 -7.87 -12.00
C PHE A 49 9.32 -6.52 -11.32
N VAL A 50 10.25 -6.08 -10.46
CA VAL A 50 10.11 -4.81 -9.73
C VAL A 50 9.93 -3.62 -10.67
N ARG A 51 10.53 -3.67 -11.86
CA ARG A 51 10.32 -2.64 -12.88
C ARG A 51 8.90 -2.59 -13.41
N ARG A 52 8.41 -3.74 -13.89
CA ARG A 52 7.05 -3.87 -14.43
C ARG A 52 6.01 -3.55 -13.36
N TYR A 53 6.25 -4.05 -12.16
CA TYR A 53 5.48 -3.73 -10.96
C TYR A 53 5.43 -2.23 -10.70
N GLY A 54 6.59 -1.56 -10.68
CA GLY A 54 6.68 -0.12 -10.42
C GLY A 54 5.94 0.72 -11.47
N ILE A 55 6.04 0.37 -12.75
CA ILE A 55 5.29 1.04 -13.81
C ILE A 55 3.78 0.79 -13.64
N ALA A 56 3.36 -0.47 -13.55
CA ALA A 56 1.95 -0.84 -13.50
C ALA A 56 1.24 -0.21 -12.30
N PHE A 57 1.82 -0.30 -11.10
CA PHE A 57 1.17 0.27 -9.91
C PHE A 57 1.33 1.78 -9.80
N ALA A 58 2.33 2.41 -10.42
CA ALA A 58 2.33 3.88 -10.54
C ALA A 58 1.18 4.36 -11.43
N PHE A 59 0.91 3.68 -12.55
CA PHE A 59 -0.26 3.98 -13.39
C PHE A 59 -1.57 3.74 -12.63
N LEU A 60 -1.73 2.58 -11.98
CA LEU A 60 -2.95 2.27 -11.23
C LEU A 60 -3.21 3.25 -10.08
N THR A 61 -2.17 3.69 -9.38
CA THR A 61 -2.26 4.75 -8.36
C THR A 61 -2.78 6.08 -8.93
N VAL A 62 -2.43 6.44 -10.17
CA VAL A 62 -2.96 7.64 -10.83
C VAL A 62 -4.40 7.44 -11.27
N LEU A 63 -4.72 6.25 -11.80
CA LEU A 63 -6.05 5.93 -12.29
C LEU A 63 -7.09 5.87 -11.18
N ASP A 64 -6.71 5.42 -9.98
CA ASP A 64 -7.62 5.30 -8.84
C ASP A 64 -8.36 6.61 -8.52
N PRO A 65 -7.72 7.71 -8.08
CA PRO A 65 -8.42 8.95 -7.73
C PRO A 65 -9.10 9.62 -8.94
N LEU A 66 -8.66 9.33 -10.17
CA LEU A 66 -9.35 9.78 -11.38
C LEU A 66 -10.67 9.02 -11.58
N ALA A 67 -10.65 7.71 -11.36
CA ALA A 67 -11.78 6.82 -11.54
C ALA A 67 -12.80 7.00 -10.41
N THR A 68 -12.35 7.02 -9.14
CA THR A 68 -13.20 7.15 -7.95
C THR A 68 -13.62 8.59 -7.65
N GLY A 69 -12.97 9.58 -8.26
CA GLY A 69 -13.31 11.00 -8.14
C GLY A 69 -14.01 11.58 -9.38
N PRO A 70 -13.29 12.34 -10.24
CA PRO A 70 -13.90 13.05 -11.36
C PRO A 70 -14.74 12.18 -12.31
N LEU A 71 -14.29 10.97 -12.64
CA LEU A 71 -14.99 10.11 -13.60
C LEU A 71 -16.36 9.66 -13.07
N VAL A 72 -16.42 9.13 -11.84
CA VAL A 72 -17.68 8.74 -11.20
C VAL A 72 -18.63 9.94 -11.08
N ARG A 73 -18.12 11.13 -10.73
CA ARG A 73 -18.94 12.36 -10.67
C ARG A 73 -19.54 12.72 -12.03
N VAL A 74 -18.73 12.74 -13.09
CA VAL A 74 -19.17 13.08 -14.45
C VAL A 74 -20.20 12.08 -14.99
N LEU A 75 -20.05 10.80 -14.66
CA LEU A 75 -20.97 9.75 -15.08
C LEU A 75 -22.26 9.69 -14.23
N GLY A 76 -22.42 10.58 -13.23
CA GLY A 76 -23.57 10.56 -12.32
C GLY A 76 -23.61 9.32 -11.42
N GLY A 77 -22.47 8.68 -11.20
CA GLY A 77 -22.35 7.41 -10.48
C GLY A 77 -22.18 7.53 -8.97
N ALA A 78 -22.03 8.74 -8.43
CA ALA A 78 -21.76 8.95 -7.00
C ALA A 78 -22.85 8.31 -6.12
N GLY A 79 -22.44 7.48 -5.16
CA GLY A 79 -23.37 6.76 -4.27
C GLY A 79 -24.11 5.59 -4.90
N THR A 80 -23.79 5.23 -6.16
CA THR A 80 -24.37 4.04 -6.81
C THR A 80 -23.62 2.77 -6.44
N LYS A 81 -24.21 1.60 -6.76
CA LYS A 81 -23.49 0.31 -6.64
C LYS A 81 -22.21 0.27 -7.47
N ALA A 82 -22.15 0.99 -8.60
CA ALA A 82 -20.97 1.03 -9.44
C ALA A 82 -19.80 1.76 -8.75
N ASP A 83 -20.09 2.85 -8.04
CA ASP A 83 -19.12 3.59 -7.23
C ASP A 83 -18.55 2.73 -6.09
N LEU A 84 -19.41 2.00 -5.39
CA LEU A 84 -18.98 1.03 -4.37
C LEU A 84 -18.08 -0.07 -4.97
N VAL A 85 -18.48 -0.68 -6.09
CA VAL A 85 -17.68 -1.74 -6.74
C VAL A 85 -16.32 -1.21 -7.18
N LEU A 86 -16.27 0.00 -7.74
CA LEU A 86 -15.04 0.64 -8.18
C LEU A 86 -14.11 0.93 -7.00
N SER A 87 -14.64 1.51 -5.93
CA SER A 87 -13.91 1.78 -4.69
C SER A 87 -13.36 0.50 -4.07
N CYS A 88 -14.19 -0.54 -3.94
CA CYS A 88 -13.75 -1.86 -3.46
C CYS A 88 -12.66 -2.46 -4.36
N PHE A 89 -12.81 -2.36 -5.69
CA PHE A 89 -11.81 -2.87 -6.62
C PHE A 89 -10.45 -2.23 -6.38
N PHE A 90 -10.38 -0.91 -6.24
CA PHE A 90 -9.11 -0.20 -6.04
C PHE A 90 -8.49 -0.45 -4.67
N VAL A 91 -9.31 -0.56 -3.62
CA VAL A 91 -8.83 -0.98 -2.28
C VAL A 91 -8.19 -2.37 -2.36
N LEU A 92 -8.88 -3.35 -2.94
CA LEU A 92 -8.35 -4.71 -3.08
C LEU A 92 -7.11 -4.75 -3.98
N LEU A 93 -7.09 -3.97 -5.06
CA LEU A 93 -5.95 -3.89 -5.97
C LEU A 93 -4.71 -3.30 -5.28
N GLY A 94 -4.91 -2.32 -4.41
CA GLY A 94 -3.86 -1.72 -3.60
C GLY A 94 -3.32 -2.65 -2.52
N ASP A 95 -4.17 -3.43 -1.87
CA ASP A 95 -3.75 -4.49 -0.95
C ASP A 95 -2.97 -5.59 -1.69
N PHE A 96 -3.49 -6.02 -2.83
CA PHE A 96 -2.87 -7.01 -3.71
C PHE A 96 -1.46 -6.59 -4.11
N ARG A 97 -1.22 -5.30 -4.39
CA ARG A 97 0.12 -4.82 -4.76
C ARG A 97 1.13 -5.09 -3.67
N VAL A 98 0.74 -4.97 -2.39
CA VAL A 98 1.63 -5.22 -1.25
C VAL A 98 1.96 -6.70 -1.18
N PHE A 99 0.95 -7.56 -1.18
CA PHE A 99 1.16 -9.01 -1.07
C PHE A 99 1.91 -9.57 -2.26
N TRP A 100 1.63 -9.09 -3.47
CA TRP A 100 2.28 -9.59 -4.69
C TRP A 100 3.78 -9.29 -4.68
N LEU A 101 4.16 -8.07 -4.28
CA LEU A 101 5.56 -7.70 -4.11
C LEU A 101 6.23 -8.55 -3.03
N LEU A 102 5.62 -8.64 -1.84
CA LEU A 102 6.20 -9.37 -0.71
C LEU A 102 6.38 -10.86 -1.05
N PHE A 103 5.38 -11.52 -1.63
CA PHE A 103 5.46 -12.95 -1.93
C PHE A 103 6.35 -13.26 -3.11
N ARG A 104 6.39 -12.40 -4.13
CA ARG A 104 7.31 -12.57 -5.26
C ARG A 104 8.78 -12.49 -4.83
N LEU A 105 9.10 -11.65 -3.83
CA LEU A 105 10.45 -11.44 -3.34
C LEU A 105 10.85 -12.33 -2.15
N SER A 106 9.89 -12.98 -1.48
CA SER A 106 10.15 -13.80 -0.29
C SER A 106 9.97 -15.29 -0.49
N GLY A 107 9.24 -15.74 -1.51
CA GLY A 107 8.89 -17.15 -1.69
C GLY A 107 9.67 -17.87 -2.79
N PRO A 108 9.68 -19.22 -2.77
CA PRO A 108 10.16 -20.03 -3.90
C PRO A 108 9.26 -19.94 -5.13
N ARG A 109 8.02 -19.46 -4.93
CA ARG A 109 7.03 -19.30 -6.00
C ARG A 109 7.36 -18.06 -6.82
N VAL A 110 7.51 -18.24 -8.13
CA VAL A 110 7.77 -17.17 -9.08
C VAL A 110 6.57 -16.97 -10.01
N GLY A 111 6.43 -15.76 -10.57
CA GLY A 111 5.41 -15.48 -11.58
C GLY A 111 3.96 -15.63 -11.08
N ARG A 112 3.14 -16.41 -11.81
CA ARG A 112 1.69 -16.54 -11.59
C ARG A 112 1.34 -17.13 -10.23
N ALA A 113 2.12 -18.08 -9.72
CA ALA A 113 1.85 -18.71 -8.43
C ALA A 113 1.92 -17.70 -7.27
N ALA A 114 2.87 -16.76 -7.31
CA ALA A 114 2.96 -15.69 -6.31
C ALA A 114 1.79 -14.70 -6.42
N ALA A 115 1.31 -14.42 -7.63
CA ALA A 115 0.15 -13.56 -7.85
C ALA A 115 -1.15 -14.21 -7.33
N VAL A 116 -1.36 -15.50 -7.59
CA VAL A 116 -2.54 -16.22 -7.05
C VAL A 116 -2.52 -16.26 -5.53
N GLU A 117 -1.36 -16.52 -4.93
CA GLU A 117 -1.21 -16.47 -3.49
C GLU A 117 -1.51 -15.07 -2.95
N ALA A 118 -0.97 -14.02 -3.56
CA ALA A 118 -1.26 -12.64 -3.17
C ALA A 118 -2.75 -12.30 -3.27
N ALA A 119 -3.43 -12.75 -4.33
CA ALA A 119 -4.87 -12.57 -4.48
C ALA A 119 -5.66 -13.27 -3.35
N GLY A 120 -5.27 -14.49 -2.98
CA GLY A 120 -5.87 -15.18 -1.84
C GLY A 120 -5.70 -14.43 -0.52
N TRP A 121 -4.51 -13.88 -0.27
CA TRP A 121 -4.24 -13.09 0.94
C TRP A 121 -4.97 -11.74 0.95
N THR A 122 -5.18 -11.15 -0.22
CA THR A 122 -5.94 -9.90 -0.39
C THR A 122 -7.37 -10.04 0.14
N LEU A 123 -7.95 -11.25 0.09
CA LEU A 123 -9.31 -11.50 0.58
C LEU A 123 -9.39 -11.73 2.09
N LEU A 124 -8.28 -11.93 2.79
CA LEU A 124 -8.30 -12.21 4.23
C LEU A 124 -8.79 -11.01 5.04
N VAL A 125 -8.28 -9.82 4.72
CA VAL A 125 -8.63 -8.57 5.42
C VAL A 125 -10.11 -8.20 5.22
N PRO A 126 -10.66 -8.11 3.99
CA PRO A 126 -12.08 -7.79 3.81
C PRO A 126 -12.98 -8.85 4.43
N ALA A 127 -12.65 -10.15 4.33
CA ALA A 127 -13.45 -11.21 4.96
C ALA A 127 -13.46 -11.08 6.49
N ALA A 128 -12.31 -10.83 7.11
CA ALA A 128 -12.21 -10.59 8.54
C ALA A 128 -12.97 -9.32 8.95
N ALA A 129 -12.78 -8.21 8.23
CA ALA A 129 -13.39 -6.93 8.54
C ALA A 129 -14.92 -6.97 8.43
N LEU A 130 -15.46 -7.58 7.37
CA LEU A 130 -16.90 -7.76 7.21
C LEU A 130 -17.49 -8.64 8.31
N SER A 131 -16.79 -9.73 8.68
CA SER A 131 -17.25 -10.63 9.75
C SER A 131 -17.27 -9.94 11.11
N LEU A 132 -16.21 -9.20 11.44
CA LEU A 132 -16.11 -8.43 12.69
C LEU A 132 -17.13 -7.30 12.72
N HIS A 133 -17.29 -6.56 11.63
CA HIS A 133 -18.29 -5.50 11.52
C HIS A 133 -19.72 -6.03 11.68
N ALA A 134 -20.05 -7.16 11.06
CA ALA A 134 -21.35 -7.82 11.23
C ALA A 134 -21.59 -8.25 12.69
N GLY A 135 -20.58 -8.84 13.34
CA GLY A 135 -20.65 -9.22 14.75
C GLY A 135 -20.83 -8.01 15.68
N LEU A 136 -20.11 -6.92 15.43
CA LEU A 136 -20.26 -5.66 16.16
C LEU A 136 -21.65 -5.05 15.94
N GLY A 137 -22.16 -5.05 14.70
CA GLY A 137 -23.49 -4.53 14.38
C GLY A 137 -24.62 -5.32 15.07
N ALA A 138 -24.44 -6.63 15.26
CA ALA A 138 -25.38 -7.45 16.02
C ALA A 138 -25.41 -7.08 17.51
N ALA A 139 -24.27 -6.68 18.10
CA ALA A 139 -24.17 -6.24 19.49
C ALA A 139 -24.53 -4.75 19.68
N TYR A 140 -24.28 -3.91 18.68
CA TYR A 140 -24.44 -2.46 18.71
C TYR A 140 -25.26 -1.98 17.49
N PRO A 141 -26.60 -1.89 17.60
CA PRO A 141 -27.48 -1.58 16.47
C PRO A 141 -27.29 -0.20 15.83
N ARG A 142 -26.53 0.70 16.48
CA ARG A 142 -26.21 2.05 15.99
C ARG A 142 -24.71 2.19 15.72
N LEU A 143 -24.11 1.18 15.10
CA LEU A 143 -22.70 1.23 14.71
C LEU A 143 -22.53 2.18 13.51
N PRO A 144 -21.62 3.17 13.58
CA PRO A 144 -21.33 4.03 12.44
C PRO A 144 -20.84 3.22 11.23
N GLU A 145 -21.30 3.55 10.02
CA GLU A 145 -20.88 2.83 8.79
C GLU A 145 -19.36 2.87 8.57
N ASN A 146 -18.73 3.99 8.96
CA ASN A 146 -17.28 4.17 8.88
C ASN A 146 -16.49 3.24 9.81
N THR A 147 -17.14 2.55 10.76
CA THR A 147 -16.46 1.55 11.59
C THR A 147 -15.93 0.37 10.77
N LEU A 148 -16.53 0.06 9.61
CA LEU A 148 -16.00 -0.97 8.72
C LEU A 148 -14.56 -0.64 8.28
N TRP A 149 -14.28 0.62 7.94
CA TRP A 149 -12.95 1.07 7.52
C TRP A 149 -11.94 1.00 8.65
N LEU A 150 -12.31 1.46 9.85
CA LEU A 150 -11.45 1.33 11.04
C LEU A 150 -11.08 -0.15 11.31
N VAL A 151 -12.07 -1.05 11.28
CA VAL A 151 -11.83 -2.48 11.48
C VAL A 151 -10.92 -3.05 10.38
N TYR A 152 -11.16 -2.67 9.13
CA TYR A 152 -10.33 -3.06 7.99
C TYR A 152 -8.86 -2.64 8.19
N GLU A 153 -8.64 -1.38 8.54
CA GLU A 153 -7.32 -0.79 8.73
C GLU A 153 -6.56 -1.45 9.89
N LEU A 154 -7.27 -1.77 11.00
CA LEU A 154 -6.73 -2.55 12.11
C LEU A 154 -6.35 -3.98 11.69
N CYS A 155 -7.24 -4.67 10.98
CA CYS A 155 -6.98 -6.01 10.46
C CYS A 155 -5.76 -6.04 9.53
N PHE A 156 -5.64 -5.09 8.60
CA PHE A 156 -4.48 -5.02 7.73
C PHE A 156 -3.20 -4.71 8.51
N THR A 157 -3.26 -3.78 9.47
CA THR A 157 -2.11 -3.44 10.33
C THR A 157 -1.57 -4.69 11.03
N VAL A 158 -2.45 -5.46 11.68
CA VAL A 158 -2.08 -6.71 12.34
C VAL A 158 -1.50 -7.70 11.35
N LEU A 159 -2.14 -7.89 10.19
CA LEU A 159 -1.67 -8.80 9.16
C LEU A 159 -0.27 -8.43 8.65
N ALA A 160 -0.01 -7.16 8.37
CA ALA A 160 1.28 -6.67 7.91
C ALA A 160 2.38 -6.87 8.97
N LEU A 161 2.07 -6.66 10.25
CA LEU A 161 2.99 -6.93 11.37
C LEU A 161 3.28 -8.43 11.52
N VAL A 162 2.26 -9.28 11.43
CA VAL A 162 2.41 -10.75 11.47
C VAL A 162 3.26 -11.25 10.31
N LEU A 163 3.02 -10.75 9.09
CA LEU A 163 3.84 -11.05 7.92
C LEU A 163 5.30 -10.67 8.15
N ARG A 164 5.55 -9.45 8.65
CA ARG A 164 6.89 -8.93 8.95
C ARG A 164 7.61 -9.74 10.03
N ALA A 165 6.90 -10.17 11.06
CA ALA A 165 7.47 -10.82 12.24
C ALA A 165 7.68 -12.33 12.06
N TYR A 166 6.82 -13.01 11.30
CA TYR A 166 6.80 -14.47 11.23
C TYR A 166 6.99 -14.98 9.80
N LEU A 167 6.04 -14.72 8.91
CA LEU A 167 6.00 -15.38 7.60
C LEU A 167 7.22 -15.03 6.73
N LEU A 168 7.59 -13.75 6.67
CA LEU A 168 8.72 -13.29 5.87
C LEU A 168 10.06 -13.78 6.43
N ARG A 169 10.15 -14.00 7.76
CA ARG A 169 11.37 -14.59 8.35
C ARG A 169 11.51 -16.05 7.96
N ALA A 170 10.42 -16.82 8.01
CA ALA A 170 10.42 -18.24 7.65
C ALA A 170 10.73 -18.48 6.17
N ARG A 171 10.19 -17.65 5.27
CA ARG A 171 10.34 -17.86 3.82
C ARG A 171 11.69 -17.42 3.24
N MET A 172 12.40 -16.53 3.92
CA MET A 172 13.61 -15.89 3.37
C MET A 172 14.94 -16.43 3.95
N GLY A 173 14.97 -17.70 4.36
CA GLY A 173 16.17 -18.33 4.94
C GLY A 173 17.41 -18.23 4.04
N SER A 174 17.25 -18.45 2.73
CA SER A 174 18.34 -18.41 1.74
C SER A 174 18.58 -17.04 1.10
N ALA A 175 17.73 -16.03 1.36
CA ALA A 175 17.85 -14.72 0.73
C ALA A 175 19.09 -13.93 1.23
N SER A 176 19.51 -12.91 0.48
CA SER A 176 20.55 -12.00 0.97
C SER A 176 20.06 -11.17 2.17
N PRO A 177 20.94 -10.77 3.10
CA PRO A 177 20.56 -9.89 4.21
C PRO A 177 19.90 -8.58 3.76
N ALA A 178 20.39 -8.03 2.64
CA ALA A 178 19.86 -6.82 2.02
C ALA A 178 18.40 -6.98 1.58
N LEU A 179 18.09 -8.06 0.85
CA LEU A 179 16.74 -8.35 0.38
C LEU A 179 15.79 -8.59 1.55
N ARG A 180 16.22 -9.35 2.57
CA ARG A 180 15.43 -9.55 3.80
C ARG A 180 15.08 -8.23 4.48
N ARG A 181 16.04 -7.31 4.62
CA ARG A 181 15.79 -6.00 5.22
C ARG A 181 14.81 -5.19 4.38
N PHE A 182 14.99 -5.17 3.06
CA PHE A 182 14.10 -4.49 2.14
C PHE A 182 12.65 -4.99 2.24
N VAL A 183 12.43 -6.30 2.13
CA VAL A 183 11.08 -6.90 2.20
C VAL A 183 10.42 -6.64 3.56
N ARG A 184 11.17 -6.72 4.67
CA ARG A 184 10.67 -6.36 6.01
C ARG A 184 10.37 -4.87 6.17
N ALA A 185 11.13 -4.00 5.50
CA ALA A 185 10.88 -2.57 5.48
C ALA A 185 9.61 -2.24 4.71
N VAL A 186 9.37 -2.89 3.57
CA VAL A 186 8.11 -2.75 2.80
C VAL A 186 6.90 -3.19 3.64
N ALA A 187 6.97 -4.35 4.30
CA ALA A 187 5.88 -4.79 5.18
C ALA A 187 5.66 -3.84 6.37
N GLY A 188 6.74 -3.31 6.95
CA GLY A 188 6.66 -2.30 8.02
C GLY A 188 6.08 -0.97 7.54
N TYR A 189 6.41 -0.55 6.33
CA TYR A 189 5.84 0.65 5.70
C TYR A 189 4.34 0.47 5.45
N ALA A 190 3.91 -0.71 5.01
CA ALA A 190 2.50 -1.05 4.90
C ALA A 190 1.77 -0.97 6.24
N ALA A 191 2.32 -1.61 7.28
CA ALA A 191 1.77 -1.53 8.63
C ALA A 191 1.67 -0.08 9.14
N LEU A 192 2.64 0.78 8.82
CA LEU A 192 2.66 2.17 9.25
C LEU A 192 1.47 2.96 8.69
N TYR A 193 1.23 2.94 7.38
CA TYR A 193 0.15 3.77 6.83
C TYR A 193 -1.24 3.24 7.19
N TYR A 194 -1.45 1.92 7.34
CA TYR A 194 -2.71 1.41 7.88
C TYR A 194 -2.92 1.75 9.36
N ALA A 195 -1.85 1.73 10.16
CA ALA A 195 -1.95 2.15 11.56
C ALA A 195 -2.31 3.64 11.65
N LEU A 196 -1.73 4.49 10.80
CA LEU A 196 -2.04 5.92 10.74
C LEU A 196 -3.49 6.17 10.30
N TRP A 197 -4.00 5.40 9.33
CA TRP A 197 -5.42 5.47 8.98
C TRP A 197 -6.31 5.08 10.17
N ALA A 198 -6.02 3.96 10.83
CA ALA A 198 -6.81 3.51 11.99
C ALA A 198 -6.79 4.51 13.15
N ILE A 199 -5.63 5.14 13.41
CA ILE A 199 -5.51 6.23 14.39
C ILE A 199 -6.36 7.43 13.96
N SER A 200 -6.33 7.80 12.68
CA SER A 200 -7.15 8.90 12.15
C SER A 200 -8.64 8.64 12.33
N ASP A 201 -9.10 7.43 12.00
CA ASP A 201 -10.50 7.05 12.17
C ASP A 201 -10.92 6.96 13.63
N THR A 202 -10.00 6.57 14.52
CA THR A 202 -10.25 6.63 15.96
C THR A 202 -10.44 8.08 16.42
N LEU A 203 -9.59 9.01 15.98
CA LEU A 203 -9.72 10.45 16.30
C LEU A 203 -11.04 11.03 15.79
N ILE A 204 -11.46 10.66 14.58
CA ILE A 204 -12.71 11.13 13.96
C ILE A 204 -13.93 10.51 14.65
N LEU A 205 -14.00 9.17 14.71
CA LEU A 205 -15.21 8.45 15.09
C LEU A 205 -15.42 8.40 16.61
N VAL A 206 -14.35 8.28 17.39
CA VAL A 206 -14.44 8.13 18.85
C VAL A 206 -14.35 9.48 19.55
N PHE A 207 -13.46 10.37 19.08
CA PHE A 207 -13.18 11.63 19.75
C PHE A 207 -13.80 12.85 19.05
N GLY A 208 -14.37 12.71 17.84
CA GLY A 208 -14.97 13.82 17.11
C GLY A 208 -13.96 14.92 16.73
N LEU A 209 -12.68 14.58 16.60
CA LEU A 209 -11.61 15.56 16.38
C LEU A 209 -11.36 15.79 14.89
N ASP A 210 -11.57 17.02 14.44
CA ASP A 210 -11.31 17.44 13.05
C ASP A 210 -9.85 17.22 12.62
N ALA A 211 -8.90 17.32 13.56
CA ALA A 211 -7.48 17.02 13.32
C ALA A 211 -7.23 15.56 12.84
N GLY A 212 -8.17 14.64 13.07
CA GLY A 212 -8.13 13.30 12.50
C GLY A 212 -8.14 13.31 10.97
N TRP A 213 -8.87 14.23 10.33
CA TRP A 213 -8.87 14.40 8.87
C TRP A 213 -7.52 14.89 8.33
N ALA A 214 -6.86 15.80 9.07
CA ALA A 214 -5.51 16.24 8.74
C ALA A 214 -4.52 15.08 8.81
N LEU A 215 -4.60 14.26 9.87
CA LEU A 215 -3.77 13.07 10.01
C LEU A 215 -4.05 12.07 8.88
N ARG A 216 -5.32 11.88 8.48
CA ARG A 216 -5.75 10.95 7.42
C ARG A 216 -5.16 11.29 6.05
N ALA A 217 -4.80 12.55 5.81
CA ALA A 217 -4.09 12.95 4.59
C ALA A 217 -2.66 12.33 4.52
N VAL A 218 -2.00 12.10 5.66
CA VAL A 218 -0.65 11.53 5.72
C VAL A 218 -0.58 10.09 5.18
N PRO A 219 -1.36 9.11 5.68
CA PRO A 219 -1.36 7.77 5.11
C PRO A 219 -1.84 7.74 3.66
N ASN A 220 -2.72 8.65 3.22
CA ASN A 220 -3.04 8.81 1.79
C ASN A 220 -1.78 9.15 0.98
N GLN A 221 -0.93 10.07 1.44
CA GLN A 221 0.34 10.36 0.79
C GLN A 221 1.26 9.13 0.79
N LEU A 222 1.40 8.46 1.94
CA LEU A 222 2.26 7.27 2.03
C LEU A 222 1.81 6.16 1.08
N TYR A 223 0.50 5.92 1.00
CA TYR A 223 -0.11 4.88 0.20
C TYR A 223 -0.13 5.22 -1.30
N TYR A 224 -0.68 6.38 -1.67
CA TYR A 224 -0.81 6.75 -3.08
C TYR A 224 0.53 7.26 -3.62
N ALA A 225 1.06 8.32 -3.01
CA ALA A 225 2.18 9.05 -3.59
C ALA A 225 3.51 8.32 -3.45
N TRP A 226 3.82 7.79 -2.26
CA TRP A 226 5.18 7.38 -1.92
C TRP A 226 5.48 5.89 -2.01
N TYR A 227 4.48 5.02 -1.85
CA TYR A 227 4.69 3.58 -1.78
C TYR A 227 5.51 3.02 -2.95
N VAL A 228 5.07 3.29 -4.19
CA VAL A 228 5.71 2.75 -5.40
C VAL A 228 7.12 3.33 -5.62
N PRO A 229 7.33 4.67 -5.53
CA PRO A 229 8.68 5.23 -5.53
C PRO A 229 9.59 4.61 -4.48
N LEU A 230 9.13 4.45 -3.24
CA LEU A 230 9.94 3.92 -2.14
C LEU A 230 10.35 2.47 -2.39
N VAL A 231 9.43 1.63 -2.90
CA VAL A 231 9.74 0.26 -3.35
C VAL A 231 10.81 0.27 -4.43
N TRP A 232 10.64 1.10 -5.47
CA TRP A 232 11.58 1.16 -6.58
C TRP A 232 12.97 1.63 -6.13
N PHE A 233 13.05 2.76 -5.44
CA PHE A 233 14.31 3.32 -4.99
C PHE A 233 14.98 2.43 -3.95
N GLY A 234 14.22 1.83 -3.03
CA GLY A 234 14.75 0.88 -2.05
C GLY A 234 15.35 -0.36 -2.71
N PHE A 235 14.72 -0.91 -3.75
CA PHE A 235 15.23 -2.08 -4.46
C PHE A 235 16.43 -1.77 -5.35
N PHE A 236 16.48 -0.60 -5.99
CA PHE A 236 17.57 -0.24 -6.90
C PHE A 236 18.71 0.57 -6.24
N SER A 237 18.55 1.00 -4.98
CA SER A 237 19.55 1.82 -4.27
C SER A 237 20.82 1.04 -3.88
N PRO A 238 22.01 1.64 -4.06
CA PRO A 238 23.27 1.10 -3.55
C PRO A 238 23.32 0.98 -2.02
N ALA A 239 22.57 1.80 -1.27
CA ALA A 239 22.59 1.82 0.20
C ALA A 239 22.21 0.45 0.81
N PHE A 240 21.41 -0.34 0.10
CA PHE A 240 21.07 -1.70 0.51
C PHE A 240 22.12 -2.74 0.10
N ARG A 241 23.02 -2.44 -0.84
CA ARG A 241 24.08 -3.36 -1.30
C ARG A 241 25.33 -3.38 -0.41
N GLY A 242 25.58 -2.30 0.34
CA GLY A 242 26.81 -2.09 1.11
C GLY A 242 27.06 -3.04 2.29
N LEU A 243 26.14 -3.95 2.61
CA LEU A 243 26.31 -4.96 3.66
C LEU A 243 26.74 -6.32 3.11
N ARG A 244 27.68 -6.33 2.16
CA ARG A 244 28.44 -7.56 1.91
C ARG A 244 29.20 -7.84 3.21
N SER A 245 28.92 -8.98 3.85
CA SER A 245 29.81 -9.48 4.90
C SER A 245 31.23 -9.43 4.35
N PRO A 246 32.20 -8.88 5.10
CA PRO A 246 33.60 -8.97 4.71
C PRO A 246 33.88 -10.46 4.49
N GLY A 247 34.01 -10.84 3.21
CA GLY A 247 34.39 -12.18 2.86
C GLY A 247 35.73 -12.42 3.53
N LYS A 248 35.84 -13.53 4.26
CA LYS A 248 37.13 -14.08 4.68
C LYS A 248 38.04 -14.03 3.46
N VAL A 249 39.03 -13.16 3.52
CA VAL A 249 40.18 -13.22 2.61
C VAL A 249 40.75 -14.60 2.87
N GLY A 250 40.60 -15.49 1.89
CA GLY A 250 41.30 -16.76 1.92
C GLY A 250 42.79 -16.42 1.91
N SER A 251 43.44 -16.68 3.03
CA SER A 251 44.89 -16.81 3.06
C SER A 251 45.26 -18.05 2.22
N PRO A 252 46.29 -17.96 1.38
CA PRO A 252 46.76 -19.05 0.53
C PRO A 252 47.21 -20.28 1.33
#